data_AF-A0AAE1K1V4-F1
#
_entry.id   AF-A0AAE1K1V4-F1
#
_cell.length_a   1.000
_cell.length_b   1.000
_cell.length_c   1.000
_cell.angle_alpha   90.00
_cell.angle_beta   90.00
_cell.angle_gamma   90.00
#
_symmetry.space_group_name_H-M   'P 1'
#
loop_
_entity.id
_entity.type
_entity.pdbx_description
1 polymer ?
#
loop_
_entity_poly.entity_id
_entity_poly.type
_entity_poly.pdbx_seq_one_letter_code
_entity_poly.pdbx_strand_id
1 'polypeptide(L)'
;MHPPLTLHKHPMCAEIIEQFQQCHIDHPYGKFLGKCTDLKIKLDRCFRQEKALKRKENFERSKEFKQRLDAFRKENAASSSQ
;
A
#
# COMPACT_ATOMS: atom_id res chain seq x y z
N MET A 1 -10.05 -2.72 12.78
CA MET A 1 -10.62 -2.59 11.42
C MET A 1 -9.51 -2.91 10.42
N HIS A 2 -9.68 -3.88 9.52
CA HIS A 2 -8.70 -4.14 8.44
C HIS A 2 -9.05 -3.29 7.20
N PRO A 3 -8.07 -2.88 6.38
CA PRO A 3 -8.32 -2.25 5.08
C PRO A 3 -9.17 -3.15 4.17
N PRO A 4 -9.89 -2.59 3.18
CA PRO A 4 -10.66 -3.38 2.24
C PRO A 4 -9.75 -4.38 1.50
N LEU A 5 -10.17 -5.66 1.47
CA LEU A 5 -9.43 -6.81 0.93
C LEU A 5 -9.47 -6.86 -0.60
N THR A 6 -9.22 -5.73 -1.27
CA THR A 6 -9.21 -5.68 -2.72
C THR A 6 -7.92 -6.33 -3.23
N LEU A 7 -8.01 -7.60 -3.64
CA LEU A 7 -6.88 -8.44 -4.09
C LEU A 7 -6.02 -7.72 -5.15
N HIS A 8 -6.66 -7.04 -6.09
CA HIS A 8 -5.99 -6.29 -7.16
C HIS A 8 -5.12 -5.12 -6.67
N LYS A 9 -5.35 -4.59 -5.46
CA LYS A 9 -4.56 -3.49 -4.90
C LYS A 9 -3.36 -3.95 -4.06
N HIS A 10 -3.31 -5.23 -3.72
CA HIS A 10 -2.40 -5.80 -2.72
C HIS A 10 -1.72 -7.08 -3.22
N PRO A 11 -0.95 -7.04 -4.32
CA PRO A 11 -0.35 -8.23 -4.93
C PRO A 11 0.61 -8.96 -3.97
N MET A 12 1.34 -8.25 -3.10
CA MET A 12 2.26 -8.86 -2.13
C MET A 12 1.55 -9.59 -0.98
N CYS A 13 0.28 -9.30 -0.74
CA CYS A 13 -0.49 -9.89 0.35
C CYS A 13 -1.56 -10.87 -0.15
N ALA A 14 -1.57 -11.21 -1.45
CA ALA A 14 -2.60 -12.01 -2.08
C ALA A 14 -2.81 -13.37 -1.39
N GLU A 15 -1.72 -14.10 -1.13
CA GLU A 15 -1.76 -15.42 -0.46
C GLU A 15 -2.39 -15.34 0.94
N ILE A 16 -2.08 -14.29 1.71
CA ILE A 16 -2.61 -14.10 3.07
C ILE A 16 -4.09 -13.72 3.00
N ILE A 17 -4.49 -12.94 1.99
CA ILE A 17 -5.90 -12.60 1.75
C ILE A 17 -6.69 -13.85 1.43
N GLU A 18 -6.18 -14.74 0.58
CA GLU A 18 -6.84 -16.00 0.24
C GLU A 18 -7.02 -16.89 1.47
N GLN A 19 -5.97 -17.08 2.28
CA GLN A 19 -6.07 -17.84 3.53
C GLN A 19 -7.08 -17.23 4.51
N PHE A 20 -7.12 -15.90 4.60
CA PHE A 20 -8.08 -15.20 5.44
C PHE A 20 -9.52 -15.35 4.94
N GLN A 21 -9.73 -15.30 3.62
CA GLN A 21 -11.03 -15.55 3.00
C GLN A 21 -11.49 -16.99 3.20
N GLN A 22 -10.60 -17.98 3.02
CA GLN A 22 -10.90 -19.38 3.30
C GLN A 22 -11.30 -19.60 4.76
N CYS A 23 -10.57 -18.99 5.71
CA CYS A 23 -10.95 -19.07 7.13
C CYS A 23 -12.36 -18.52 7.42
N HIS A 24 -12.78 -17.47 6.70
CA HIS A 24 -14.13 -16.93 6.81
C HIS A 24 -15.20 -17.82 6.15
N ILE A 25 -14.85 -18.51 5.07
CA ILE A 25 -15.74 -19.49 4.39
C ILE A 25 -15.95 -20.73 5.27
N ASP A 26 -14.85 -21.28 5.82
CA ASP A 26 -14.89 -22.46 6.69
C ASP A 26 -15.55 -22.17 8.04
N HIS A 27 -15.44 -20.93 8.51
CA HIS A 27 -15.95 -20.51 9.81
C HIS A 27 -16.79 -19.23 9.71
N PRO A 28 -18.02 -19.30 9.19
CA PRO A 28 -18.90 -18.13 9.05
C PRO A 28 -19.22 -17.47 10.41
N TYR A 29 -19.31 -18.27 11.49
CA TYR A 29 -19.45 -17.78 12.87
C TYR A 29 -18.10 -17.58 13.58
N GLY A 30 -16.99 -18.01 12.98
CA GLY A 30 -15.64 -17.94 13.56
C GLY A 30 -15.12 -16.51 13.72
N LYS A 31 -15.70 -15.54 13.01
CA LYS A 31 -15.46 -14.11 13.21
C LYS A 31 -15.76 -13.65 14.64
N PHE A 32 -16.78 -14.24 15.27
CA PHE A 32 -17.20 -13.90 16.64
C PHE A 32 -16.38 -14.63 17.70
N LEU A 33 -15.82 -15.80 17.36
CA LEU A 33 -15.02 -16.63 18.27
C LEU A 33 -13.51 -16.36 18.16
N GLY A 34 -13.08 -15.47 17.26
CA GLY A 34 -11.68 -15.11 17.06
C GLY A 34 -10.85 -16.16 16.33
N LYS A 35 -11.45 -17.16 15.69
CA LYS A 35 -10.73 -18.26 15.00
C LYS A 35 -9.77 -17.77 13.90
N CYS A 36 -10.11 -16.67 13.22
CA CYS A 36 -9.30 -16.10 12.14
C CYS A 36 -8.42 -14.92 12.59
N THR A 37 -8.23 -14.72 13.90
CA THR A 37 -7.49 -13.55 14.44
C THR A 37 -6.01 -13.59 14.08
N ASP A 38 -5.38 -14.76 14.09
CA ASP A 38 -3.95 -14.86 13.75
C ASP A 38 -3.68 -14.53 12.28
N LEU A 39 -4.54 -15.02 11.38
CA LEU A 39 -4.50 -14.68 9.95
C LEU A 39 -4.73 -13.18 9.74
N LYS A 40 -5.68 -12.59 10.47
CA LYS A 40 -5.89 -11.14 10.46
C LYS A 40 -4.65 -10.34 10.88
N ILE A 41 -3.95 -10.77 11.94
CA ILE A 41 -2.73 -10.10 12.40
C ILE A 41 -1.63 -10.17 11.33
N LYS A 42 -1.45 -11.33 10.69
CA LYS A 42 -0.51 -11.50 9.57
C LYS A 42 -0.85 -10.58 8.40
N LEU A 43 -2.13 -10.51 8.06
CA LEU A 43 -2.64 -9.67 6.99
C LEU A 43 -2.41 -8.18 7.26
N ASP A 44 -2.73 -7.72 8.47
CA ASP A 44 -2.49 -6.33 8.88
C ASP A 44 -1.00 -5.97 8.86
N ARG A 45 -0.11 -6.90 9.22
CA ARG A 45 1.35 -6.72 9.11
C ARG A 45 1.78 -6.58 7.65
N CYS A 46 1.26 -7.43 6.77
CA CYS A 46 1.57 -7.36 5.34
C CYS A 46 1.13 -6.02 4.73
N PHE A 47 -0.11 -5.57 5.00
CA PHE A 47 -0.59 -4.28 4.51
C PHE A 47 0.21 -3.09 5.04
N ARG A 48 0.71 -3.15 6.27
CA ARG A 48 1.59 -2.10 6.80
C ARG A 48 2.92 -2.05 6.07
N GLN A 49 3.51 -3.20 5.75
CA GLN A 49 4.76 -3.28 4.99
C GLN A 49 4.57 -2.78 3.56
N GLU A 50 3.53 -3.23 2.88
CA GLU A 50 3.23 -2.77 1.52
C GLU A 50 2.99 -1.25 1.48
N LYS A 51 2.24 -0.72 2.44
CA LYS A 51 2.03 0.73 2.57
C LYS A 51 3.33 1.48 2.86
N ALA A 52 4.27 0.89 3.59
CA ALA A 52 5.58 1.50 3.83
C ALA A 52 6.41 1.56 2.54
N LEU A 53 6.44 0.47 1.77
CA LEU A 53 7.15 0.39 0.49
C LEU A 53 6.58 1.38 -0.54
N LYS A 54 5.26 1.39 -0.73
CA LYS A 54 4.60 2.36 -1.63
C LYS A 54 4.84 3.81 -1.20
N ARG A 55 4.88 4.10 0.10
CA ARG A 55 5.20 5.44 0.60
C ARG A 55 6.64 5.85 0.28
N LYS A 56 7.60 4.92 0.41
CA LYS A 56 9.00 5.17 0.07
C LYS A 56 9.16 5.48 -1.43
N GLU A 57 8.58 4.64 -2.27
CA GLU A 57 8.64 4.83 -3.73
C GLU A 57 7.95 6.13 -4.18
N ASN A 58 6.79 6.45 -3.61
CA ASN A 58 6.11 7.71 -3.92
C ASN A 58 6.90 8.93 -3.43
N PHE A 59 7.60 8.82 -2.31
CA PHE A 59 8.47 9.88 -1.80
C PHE A 59 9.67 10.11 -2.74
N GLU A 60 10.31 9.03 -3.20
CA GLU A 60 11.42 9.11 -4.17
C GLU A 60 10.95 9.74 -5.48
N ARG A 61 9.84 9.26 -6.06
CA ARG A 61 9.25 9.86 -7.27
C ARG A 61 8.87 11.32 -7.09
N SER A 62 8.30 11.69 -5.94
CA SER A 62 7.95 13.07 -5.64
C SER A 62 9.18 13.97 -5.55
N LYS A 63 10.28 13.48 -4.96
CA LYS A 63 11.56 14.20 -4.87
C LYS A 63 12.15 14.43 -6.25
N GLU A 64 12.21 13.41 -7.10
CA GLU A 64 12.69 13.52 -8.49
C GLU A 64 11.86 14.50 -9.30
N PHE A 65 10.53 14.40 -9.21
CA PHE A 65 9.63 15.31 -9.90
C PHE A 65 9.82 16.76 -9.45
N LYS A 66 9.95 16.99 -8.14
CA LYS A 66 10.22 18.32 -7.59
C LYS A 66 11.55 18.88 -8.11
N GLN A 67 12.61 18.08 -8.10
CA GLN A 67 13.92 18.50 -8.62
C GLN A 67 13.86 18.86 -10.11
N ARG A 68 13.15 18.07 -10.92
CA ARG A 68 12.96 18.34 -12.35
C ARG A 68 12.16 19.63 -12.59
N LEU A 69 11.11 19.86 -11.81
CA LEU A 69 10.32 21.10 -11.88
C LEU A 69 11.15 22.32 -11.47
N ASP A 70 11.95 22.21 -10.41
CA ASP A 70 12.79 23.31 -9.94
C ASP A 70 13.89 23.66 -10.97
N ALA A 71 14.47 22.67 -11.64
CA ALA A 71 15.41 22.89 -12.75
C ALA A 71 14.75 23.61 -13.94
N PHE A 72 13.60 23.09 -14.40
CA PHE A 72 12.83 23.68 -15.51
C PHE A 72 12.41 25.14 -15.21
N ARG A 73 11.99 25.42 -13.98
CA ARG A 73 11.63 26.79 -13.56
C ARG A 73 12.83 27.75 -13.62
N LYS A 74 14.02 27.29 -13.23
CA LYS A 74 15.25 28.11 -13.28
C LYS A 74 15.67 28.39 -14.73
N GLU A 75 15.62 27.38 -15.60
CA GLU A 75 15.92 27.53 -17.02
C GLU A 75 14.98 28.55 -17.69
N ASN A 76 13.67 28.42 -17.47
CA ASN A 76 12.69 29.36 -18.02
C ASN A 76 12.84 30.79 -17.46
N ALA A 77 13.18 30.94 -16.19
CA ALA A 77 13.45 32.26 -15.61
C ALA A 77 14.69 32.90 -16.25
N ALA A 78 15.73 32.11 -16.54
CA ALA A 78 16.94 32.59 -17.23
C ALA A 78 16.65 32.98 -18.70
N SER A 79 15.86 32.18 -19.42
CA SER A 79 15.50 32.46 -20.82
C SER A 79 14.53 33.64 -20.96
N SER A 80 13.67 33.89 -19.97
CA SER A 80 12.74 35.02 -19.98
C SER A 80 13.41 36.37 -19.62
N SER A 81 14.67 36.34 -19.15
CA SER A 81 15.43 37.53 -18.74
C SER A 81 16.41 38.03 -19.81
N GLN A 82 16.39 37.43 -21.02
CA GLN A 82 17.19 37.82 -22.19
C GLN A 82 16.32 38.46 -23.27
#